data_AF-A0A4R1MSN6-F1
#
_entry.id   AF-A0A4R1MSN6-F1
#
_cell.length_a   1.000
_cell.length_b   1.000
_cell.length_c   1.000
_cell.angle_alpha   90.00
_cell.angle_beta   90.00
_cell.angle_gamma   90.00
#
_symmetry.space_group_name_H-M   'P 1'
#
loop_
_entity.id
_entity.type
_entity.pdbx_description
1 polymer ?
#
loop_
_entity_poly.entity_id
_entity_poly.type
_entity_poly.pdbx_seq_one_letter_code
_entity_poly.pdbx_strand_id
1 'polypeptide(L)' 'MSTAAQLPQMKLRLPETLKDWLTAQAEVNRRSVNAEVVFRLQNSLLAGAVLSAEKENAPLAATGEAL' A
#
# COMPACT_ATOMS: atom_id res chain seq x y z
N MET A 1 1.83 -30.62 14.98
CA MET A 1 2.21 -30.03 13.68
C MET A 1 1.23 -28.91 13.41
N SER A 2 1.52 -27.69 13.87
CA SER A 2 0.62 -26.55 13.69
C SER A 2 0.60 -26.16 12.22
N THR A 3 -0.49 -26.44 11.52
CA THR A 3 -0.74 -26.02 10.15
C THR A 3 -0.84 -24.50 10.15
N ALA A 4 0.27 -23.82 9.82
CA ALA A 4 0.21 -22.43 9.40
C ALA A 4 -0.86 -22.34 8.32
N ALA A 5 -1.92 -21.57 8.55
CA ALA A 5 -3.04 -21.45 7.64
C ALA A 5 -2.50 -21.15 6.23
N GLN A 6 -2.72 -22.06 5.30
CA GLN A 6 -2.21 -21.96 3.94
C GLN A 6 -2.99 -20.82 3.27
N LEU A 7 -2.40 -19.62 3.25
CA LEU A 7 -3.02 -18.46 2.61
C LEU A 7 -3.13 -18.69 1.09
N PRO A 8 -4.16 -18.14 0.43
CA PRO A 8 -4.28 -18.19 -1.02
C PRO A 8 -3.03 -17.65 -1.71
N GLN A 9 -2.54 -18.35 -2.73
CA GLN A 9 -1.33 -17.97 -3.46
C GLN A 9 -1.67 -17.21 -4.74
N MET A 10 -0.86 -16.20 -5.06
CA MET A 10 -0.96 -15.42 -6.31
C MET A 10 0.34 -15.53 -7.10
N LYS A 11 0.25 -15.84 -8.40
CA LYS A 11 1.41 -15.84 -9.31
C LYS A 11 1.51 -14.48 -10.02
N LEU A 12 2.51 -13.69 -9.66
CA LEU A 12 2.73 -12.37 -10.23
C LEU A 12 3.81 -12.43 -11.31
N ARG A 13 3.52 -11.87 -12.49
CA ARG A 13 4.52 -11.68 -13.56
C ARG A 13 5.05 -10.26 -13.47
N LEU A 14 6.36 -10.12 -13.29
CA LEU A 14 7.04 -8.83 -13.16
C LEU A 14 8.20 -8.75 -14.16
N PRO A 15 8.55 -7.54 -14.62
CA PRO A 15 9.86 -7.30 -15.24
C PRO A 15 10.99 -7.73 -14.29
N GLU A 16 12.08 -8.25 -14.86
CA GLU A 16 13.23 -8.76 -14.09
C GLU A 16 13.83 -7.66 -13.19
N THR A 17 14.03 -6.48 -13.74
CA THR A 17 14.56 -5.31 -13.01
C THR A 17 13.74 -4.96 -11.77
N LEU A 18 12.42 -5.10 -11.85
CA LEU A 18 11.52 -4.81 -10.73
C LEU A 18 11.64 -5.90 -9.65
N LYS A 19 11.75 -7.16 -10.06
CA LYS A 19 11.93 -8.29 -9.14
C LYS A 19 13.25 -8.19 -8.38
N ASP A 20 14.33 -7.81 -9.06
CA ASP A 20 15.65 -7.65 -8.46
C ASP A 20 15.65 -6.51 -7.44
N TRP A 21 15.08 -5.37 -7.82
CA TRP A 21 14.91 -4.25 -6.91
C TRP A 21 14.10 -4.65 -5.67
N LEU A 22 12.98 -5.35 -5.86
CA LEU A 22 12.13 -5.82 -4.75
C LEU A 22 12.88 -6.79 -3.83
N THR A 23 13.73 -7.65 -4.39
CA THR A 23 14.56 -8.59 -3.63
C THR A 23 15.57 -7.85 -2.76
N ALA A 24 16.28 -6.87 -3.33
CA ALA A 24 17.21 -6.03 -2.58
C ALA A 24 16.50 -5.25 -1.45
N GLN A 25 15.31 -4.72 -1.72
CA GLN A 25 14.51 -4.04 -0.69
C GLN A 25 14.08 -4.98 0.44
N ALA A 26 13.71 -6.22 0.12
CA ALA A 26 13.36 -7.21 1.13
C ALA A 26 14.56 -7.55 2.03
N GLU A 27 15.76 -7.69 1.45
CA GLU A 27 17.00 -7.95 2.18
C GLU A 27 17.35 -6.80 3.14
N VAL A 28 17.35 -5.56 2.65
CA VAL A 28 17.62 -4.36 3.46
C VAL A 28 16.64 -4.26 4.64
N ASN A 29 15.36 -4.57 4.41
CA ASN A 29 14.32 -4.51 5.43
C ASN A 29 14.23 -5.77 6.29
N ARG A 30 15.12 -6.75 6.10
CA ARG A 30 15.14 -8.06 6.81
C ARG A 30 13.80 -8.79 6.73
N ARG A 31 13.17 -8.75 5.56
CA ARG A 31 11.88 -9.39 5.25
C ARG A 31 12.06 -10.41 4.14
N SER A 32 11.14 -11.38 4.07
CA SER A 32 11.01 -12.17 2.85
C SER A 32 10.46 -11.29 1.72
N VAL A 33 10.74 -11.63 0.47
CA VAL A 33 10.20 -10.92 -0.69
C VAL A 33 8.67 -10.83 -0.63
N ASN A 34 8.01 -11.91 -0.19
CA ASN A 34 6.55 -11.92 -0.02
C ASN A 34 6.08 -10.93 1.07
N ALA A 35 6.76 -10.89 2.22
CA ALA A 35 6.42 -9.95 3.28
C ALA A 35 6.61 -8.49 2.85
N GLU A 36 7.64 -8.21 2.04
CA GLU A 36 7.86 -6.87 1.48
C GLU A 36 6.79 -6.48 0.46
N VAL A 37 6.33 -7.40 -0.39
CA VAL A 37 5.20 -7.17 -1.29
C VAL A 37 3.93 -6.84 -0.50
N VAL A 38 3.62 -7.65 0.52
CA VAL A 38 2.43 -7.43 1.35
C VAL A 38 2.50 -6.07 2.04
N PHE A 39 3.66 -5.73 2.63
CA PHE A 39 3.87 -4.43 3.28
C PHE A 39 3.64 -3.26 2.33
N ARG A 40 4.20 -3.32 1.11
CA ARG A 40 4.01 -2.27 0.10
C ARG A 40 2.57 -2.15 -0.36
N LEU A 41 1.88 -3.28 -0.59
CA LEU A 41 0.48 -3.28 -0.98
C LEU A 41 -0.42 -2.70 0.12
N GLN A 42 -0.17 -3.05 1.38
CA GLN A 42 -0.89 -2.47 2.52
C GLN A 42 -0.67 -0.96 2.62
N ASN A 43 0.57 -0.50 2.45
CA ASN A 43 0.88 0.93 2.45
C ASN A 43 0.21 1.65 1.28
N SER A 44 0.16 1.07 0.08
CA SER A 44 -0.54 1.65 -1.07
C SER A 44 -2.04 1.76 -0.82
N LEU A 45 -2.66 0.77 -0.15
CA LEU A 45 -4.08 0.83 0.23
C LEU A 45 -4.35 1.94 1.25
N LEU A 46 -3.51 2.04 2.28
CA LEU A 46 -3.62 3.09 3.30
C LEU A 46 -3.41 4.48 2.70
N ALA A 47 -2.39 4.66 1.86
CA ALA A 47 -2.13 5.93 1.17
C ALA A 47 -3.30 6.31 0.25
N GLY A 48 -3.88 5.35 -0.48
CA GLY A 48 -5.06 5.59 -1.31
C GLY A 48 -6.30 5.98 -0.48
N ALA A 49 -6.49 5.37 0.70
CA ALA A 49 -7.59 5.70 1.60
C ALA A 49 -7.47 7.13 2.15
N VAL A 50 -6.26 7.58 2.51
CA VAL A 50 -6.02 8.94 3.00
C VAL A 50 -6.33 9.99 1.91
N LEU A 51 -5.87 9.75 0.67
CA LEU A 51 -6.13 10.65 -0.47
C LEU A 51 -7.61 10.70 -0.89
N SER A 52 -8.40 9.66 -0.56
CA SER A 52 -9.84 9.62 -0.83
C SER A 52 -10.64 10.41 0.20
N ALA A 53 -10.17 10.48 1.45
CA ALA A 53 -10.82 11.19 2.54
C ALA A 53 -10.64 12.72 2.46
N GLU A 54 -9.55 13.21 1.86
CA GLU A 54 -9.28 14.65 1.73
C GLU A 54 -10.18 15.37 0.71
N LYS A 55 -10.95 14.64 -0.10
CA LYS A 55 -11.87 15.25 -1.08
C LYS A 55 -13.26 15.59 -0.52
N GLU A 56 -13.59 15.22 0.71
CA GLU A 56 -14.96 15.38 1.25
C GLU A 56 -15.13 16.54 2.24
N ASN A 57 -14.08 17.27 2.60
CA ASN A 57 -14.19 18.48 3.44
C ASN A 57 -13.75 19.73 2.68
N ALA A 58 -14.48 20.09 1.63
CA ALA A 58 -14.58 21.51 1.28
C ALA A 58 -15.55 22.15 2.29
N PRO A 59 -15.09 23.01 3.23
CA PRO A 59 -16.04 23.80 3.99
C PRO A 59 -16.80 24.68 2.98
N LEU A 60 -18.12 24.48 2.93
CA LEU A 60 -19.06 25.44 2.36
C LEU A 60 -18.73 26.79 2.96
N ALA A 61 -18.06 27.67 2.21
CA ALA A 61 -17.93 29.08 2.55
C ALA A 61 -19.33 29.70 2.44
N ALA A 62 -20.13 29.48 3.47
CA ALA A 62 -21.35 30.19 3.75
C ALA A 62 -20.96 31.66 4.03
N THR A 63 -21.36 32.51 3.09
CA THR A 63 -22.02 33.82 3.31
C THR A 63 -21.60 34.68 4.51
N GLY A 64 -21.16 35.90 4.20
CA GLY A 64 -21.11 37.07 5.09
C GLY A 64 -19.81 37.85 4.87
N GLU A 65 -19.74 39.14 4.58
CA GLU A 65 -20.70 40.24 4.61
C GLU A 65 -20.25 41.26 3.55
N ALA A 66 -21.19 41.79 2.76
CA ALA A 66 -20.98 43.06 2.06
C ALA A 66 -21.41 44.16 3.03
N LEU A 67 -20.46 44.99 3.45
CA LEU A 67 -20.68 46.30 4.06
C LEU A 67 -20.31 47.38 3.05
#